data_AF-A0A1Y5IAC1-F1
#
_entry.id   AF-A0A1Y5IAC1-F1
#
_cell.length_a   1.000
_cell.length_b   1.000
_cell.length_c   1.000
_cell.angle_alpha   90.00
_cell.angle_beta   90.00
_cell.angle_gamma   90.00
#
_symmetry.space_group_name_H-M   'P 1'
#
loop_
_entity.id
_entity.type
_entity.pdbx_description
1 polymer ?
#
loop_
_entity_poly.entity_id
_entity_poly.type
_entity_poly.pdbx_seq_one_letter_code
_entity_poly.pdbx_strand_id
1 'polypeptide(L)'
;MFAQRSADAFGAHKTVSPTISRRSIVTESRLRPGRQGVQRIYRLTQEKAMIGEYEYLESIGVPRAQALQVMSRASTAFEAEMAKKGLDPKAMKFGAEEMCEVVDFLKLRGVDEKGVGALVIRHPAVLSYSVKERLEPLFEYMEAQFDRNAAMFVEDIERRPSLLGLDANENVRKMVDYLLASGKTKEEVMEYLLRSL
;
A
#
# COMPACT_ATOMS: atom_id res chain seq x y z
N MET A 1 64.33 85.83 19.47
CA MET A 1 63.20 86.37 20.26
C MET A 1 62.34 85.18 20.66
N PHE A 2 62.55 84.58 21.83
CA PHE A 2 61.94 84.94 23.13
C PHE A 2 60.43 85.16 22.98
N ALA A 3 59.62 84.18 23.42
CA ALA A 3 58.92 84.17 24.71
C ALA A 3 57.55 84.89 24.56
N GLN A 4 56.42 84.50 25.15
CA GLN A 4 56.12 83.66 26.31
C GLN A 4 54.57 83.56 26.38
N ARG A 5 54.05 82.44 26.93
CA ARG A 5 52.93 82.36 27.92
C ARG A 5 51.55 82.94 27.49
N SER A 6 50.40 82.28 27.67
CA SER A 6 49.91 81.58 28.87
C SER A 6 48.57 80.86 28.58
N ALA A 7 48.32 79.76 29.32
CA ALA A 7 47.13 79.38 30.11
C ALA A 7 45.71 79.60 29.52
N ASP A 8 44.67 78.82 29.79
CA ASP A 8 44.39 77.54 30.46
C ASP A 8 42.88 77.35 30.21
N ALA A 9 42.40 76.14 29.91
CA ALA A 9 41.07 75.65 30.33
C ALA A 9 40.82 74.21 29.86
N PHE A 10 41.12 73.28 30.77
CA PHE A 10 40.32 72.12 31.16
C PHE A 10 39.10 71.73 30.29
N GLY A 11 39.07 70.47 29.85
CA GLY A 11 37.88 69.88 29.23
C GLY A 11 38.00 68.40 28.83
N ALA A 12 38.25 67.52 29.81
CA ALA A 12 37.90 66.09 29.88
C ALA A 12 38.00 65.16 28.63
N HIS A 13 39.02 64.29 28.71
CA HIS A 13 39.06 62.89 28.27
C HIS A 13 37.75 62.23 27.78
N LYS A 14 37.80 61.64 26.56
CA LYS A 14 37.42 60.24 26.33
C LYS A 14 38.30 59.62 25.22
N THR A 15 39.18 58.71 25.64
CA THR A 15 40.01 57.83 24.81
C THR A 15 39.17 56.64 24.31
N VAL A 16 39.07 56.44 22.99
CA VAL A 16 39.78 55.42 22.18
C VAL A 16 39.13 54.01 22.15
N SER A 17 38.87 53.59 20.90
CA SER A 17 38.95 52.23 20.32
C SER A 17 37.68 51.39 20.06
N PRO A 18 37.70 50.60 18.96
CA PRO A 18 36.52 50.05 18.30
C PRO A 18 36.09 48.72 18.91
N THR A 19 34.80 48.56 19.19
CA THR A 19 34.25 47.28 19.63
C THR A 19 33.82 46.45 18.43
N ILE A 20 34.63 45.43 18.13
CA ILE A 20 34.25 44.29 17.28
C ILE A 20 33.04 43.62 17.94
N SER A 21 31.85 43.83 17.38
CA SER A 21 30.64 43.10 17.78
C SER A 21 30.77 41.66 17.31
N ARG A 22 31.07 40.77 18.26
CA ARG A 22 31.19 39.33 18.07
C ARG A 22 29.87 38.78 17.51
N ARG A 23 29.93 38.17 16.31
CA ARG A 23 28.90 37.22 15.86
C ARG A 23 28.77 36.13 16.93
N SER A 24 27.63 36.08 17.60
CA SER A 24 27.24 34.93 18.40
C SER A 24 27.13 33.73 17.48
N ILE A 25 28.09 32.80 17.57
CA ILE A 25 27.93 31.45 17.02
C ILE A 25 26.82 30.82 17.86
N VAL A 26 25.59 30.85 17.36
CA VAL A 26 24.51 30.01 17.89
C VAL A 26 24.90 28.59 17.50
N THR A 27 25.53 27.88 18.44
CA THR A 27 25.71 26.44 18.31
C THR A 27 24.33 25.83 18.41
N GLU A 28 23.67 25.60 17.27
CA GLU A 28 22.54 24.68 17.20
C GLU A 28 23.03 23.32 17.66
N SER A 29 22.81 23.01 18.93
CA SER A 29 22.88 21.66 19.43
C SER A 29 21.78 20.86 18.73
N ARG A 30 22.14 20.22 17.62
CA ARG A 30 21.32 19.21 16.93
C ARG A 30 21.05 18.10 17.94
N LEU A 31 19.95 18.22 18.67
CA LEU A 31 19.42 17.18 19.55
C LEU A 31 19.23 15.94 18.68
N ARG A 32 20.14 14.97 18.80
CA ARG A 32 19.97 13.65 18.19
C ARG A 32 18.76 13.02 18.88
N PRO A 33 17.67 12.72 18.16
CA PRO A 33 16.51 12.11 18.79
C PRO A 33 16.95 10.80 19.46
N GLY A 34 16.61 10.61 20.73
CA GLY A 34 16.84 9.32 21.41
C GLY A 34 16.08 8.20 20.70
N ARG A 35 16.42 6.93 20.96
CA ARG A 35 15.78 5.77 20.28
C ARG A 35 14.25 5.83 20.25
N GLN A 36 13.62 6.28 21.35
CA GLN A 36 12.17 6.47 21.41
C GLN A 36 11.65 7.60 20.50
N GLY A 37 12.41 8.68 20.34
CA GLY A 37 12.09 9.76 19.42
C GLY A 37 12.22 9.33 17.96
N VAL A 38 13.27 8.57 17.62
CA VAL A 38 13.43 7.96 16.30
C VAL A 38 12.28 6.97 16.03
N GLN A 39 11.96 6.09 16.98
CA GLN A 39 10.85 5.14 16.84
C GLN A 39 9.50 5.82 16.72
N ARG A 40 9.26 6.93 17.43
CA ARG A 40 8.04 7.74 17.30
C ARG A 40 7.98 8.41 15.92
N ILE A 41 9.08 8.97 15.44
CA ILE A 41 9.15 9.58 14.09
C ILE A 41 8.90 8.53 13.03
N TYR A 42 9.58 7.38 13.09
CA TYR A 42 9.34 6.26 12.19
C TYR A 42 7.89 5.78 12.27
N ARG A 43 7.32 5.63 13.46
CA ARG A 43 5.92 5.25 13.66
C ARG A 43 4.97 6.26 13.03
N LEU A 44 5.16 7.57 13.25
CA LEU A 44 4.31 8.62 12.68
C LEU A 44 4.43 8.71 11.15
N THR A 45 5.64 8.51 10.61
CA THR A 45 5.86 8.48 9.15
C THR A 45 5.25 7.24 8.52
N GLN A 46 5.35 6.09 9.18
CA GLN A 46 4.66 4.86 8.78
C GLN A 46 3.14 5.06 8.88
N GLU A 47 2.62 5.54 9.99
CA GLU A 47 1.20 5.86 10.18
C GLU A 47 0.69 6.83 9.10
N LYS A 48 1.46 7.87 8.72
CA LYS A 48 1.10 8.76 7.62
C LYS A 48 1.15 8.12 6.24
N ALA A 49 2.07 7.19 5.99
CA ALA A 49 2.09 6.41 4.75
C ALA A 49 0.87 5.47 4.67
N MET A 50 0.48 4.89 5.80
CA MET A 50 -0.70 4.03 5.93
C MET A 50 -2.04 4.80 5.81
N ILE A 51 -2.06 6.12 6.10
CA ILE A 51 -3.28 6.94 5.94
C ILE A 51 -3.81 6.82 4.50
N GLY A 52 -2.93 6.84 3.49
CA GLY A 52 -3.35 6.73 2.09
C GLY A 52 -4.00 5.38 1.76
N GLU A 53 -3.56 4.29 2.37
CA GLU A 53 -4.13 2.96 2.15
C GLU A 53 -5.53 2.84 2.76
N TYR A 54 -5.72 3.33 3.98
CA TYR A 54 -7.01 3.30 4.64
C TYR A 54 -8.00 4.27 4.01
N GLU A 55 -7.56 5.48 3.65
CA GLU A 55 -8.39 6.45 2.89
C GLU A 55 -8.79 5.87 1.53
N TYR A 56 -7.87 5.19 0.85
CA TYR A 56 -8.17 4.49 -0.38
C TYR A 56 -9.21 3.39 -0.19
N LEU A 57 -9.06 2.52 0.83
CA LEU A 57 -10.07 1.51 1.14
C LEU A 57 -11.44 2.13 1.43
N GLU A 58 -11.50 3.23 2.18
CA GLU A 58 -12.74 3.96 2.42
C GLU A 58 -13.35 4.49 1.11
N SER A 59 -12.52 4.99 0.19
CA SER A 59 -12.96 5.50 -1.12
C SER A 59 -13.58 4.43 -2.04
N ILE A 60 -13.16 3.17 -1.91
CA ILE A 60 -13.74 2.04 -2.66
C ILE A 60 -14.91 1.36 -1.91
N GLY A 61 -15.40 1.99 -0.84
CA GLY A 61 -16.60 1.56 -0.11
C GLY A 61 -16.34 0.58 1.03
N VAL A 62 -15.08 0.36 1.46
CA VAL A 62 -14.78 -0.43 2.66
C VAL A 62 -15.01 0.44 3.90
N PRO A 63 -15.89 0.03 4.85
CA PRO A 63 -16.08 0.80 6.07
C PRO A 63 -14.80 0.90 6.89
N ARG A 64 -14.53 2.07 7.47
CA ARG A 64 -13.35 2.31 8.32
C ARG A 64 -13.15 1.26 9.42
N ALA A 65 -14.24 0.75 9.99
CA ALA A 65 -14.20 -0.31 11.01
C ALA A 65 -13.64 -1.65 10.51
N GLN A 66 -13.73 -1.91 9.19
CA GLN A 66 -13.26 -3.14 8.54
C GLN A 66 -11.93 -2.94 7.80
N ALA A 67 -11.58 -1.69 7.44
CA ALA A 67 -10.38 -1.36 6.68
C ALA A 67 -9.09 -1.92 7.29
N LEU A 68 -8.95 -1.90 8.63
CA LEU A 68 -7.79 -2.50 9.32
C LEU A 68 -7.66 -4.00 9.06
N GLN A 69 -8.77 -4.74 9.16
CA GLN A 69 -8.79 -6.18 8.96
C GLN A 69 -8.57 -6.55 7.49
N VAL A 70 -9.15 -5.77 6.56
CA VAL A 70 -8.92 -5.90 5.13
C VAL A 70 -7.43 -5.72 4.82
N MET A 71 -6.83 -4.60 5.23
CA MET A 71 -5.39 -4.35 5.01
C MET A 71 -4.53 -5.45 5.61
N SER A 72 -4.78 -5.83 6.86
CA SER A 72 -3.99 -6.88 7.52
C SER A 72 -4.02 -8.20 6.73
N ARG A 73 -5.20 -8.64 6.28
CA ARG A 73 -5.32 -9.88 5.49
C ARG A 73 -4.69 -9.76 4.11
N ALA A 74 -4.87 -8.62 3.45
CA ALA A 74 -4.28 -8.37 2.14
C ALA A 74 -2.75 -8.36 2.22
N SER A 75 -2.16 -7.71 3.24
CA SER A 75 -0.71 -7.72 3.48
C SER A 75 -0.19 -9.12 3.79
N THR A 76 -0.87 -9.91 4.62
CA THR A 76 -0.46 -11.30 4.87
C THR A 76 -0.51 -12.15 3.60
N ALA A 77 -1.52 -11.97 2.76
CA ALA A 77 -1.62 -12.65 1.47
C ALA A 77 -0.49 -12.22 0.53
N PHE A 78 -0.19 -10.92 0.46
CA PHE A 78 0.93 -10.38 -0.31
C PHE A 78 2.27 -10.99 0.12
N GLU A 79 2.53 -11.02 1.43
CA GLU A 79 3.75 -11.64 1.97
C GLU A 79 3.87 -13.11 1.56
N ALA A 80 2.78 -13.86 1.64
CA ALA A 80 2.75 -15.26 1.21
C ALA A 80 3.02 -15.40 -0.30
N GLU A 81 2.44 -14.55 -1.14
CA GLU A 81 2.65 -14.57 -2.59
C GLU A 81 4.09 -14.22 -2.97
N MET A 82 4.70 -13.22 -2.33
CA MET A 82 6.10 -12.88 -2.56
C MET A 82 7.04 -14.01 -2.10
N ALA A 83 6.74 -14.62 -0.95
CA ALA A 83 7.52 -15.75 -0.43
C ALA A 83 7.46 -16.97 -1.37
N LYS A 84 6.30 -17.29 -1.96
CA LYS A 84 6.17 -18.37 -2.96
C LYS A 84 7.05 -18.11 -4.19
N LYS A 85 7.21 -16.84 -4.58
CA LYS A 85 8.07 -16.42 -5.70
C LYS A 85 9.56 -16.36 -5.32
N GLY A 86 9.93 -16.67 -4.08
CA GLY A 86 11.31 -16.57 -3.59
C GLY A 86 11.80 -15.14 -3.41
N LEU A 87 10.88 -14.17 -3.30
CA LEU A 87 11.17 -12.75 -3.11
C LEU A 87 11.07 -12.38 -1.63
N ASP A 88 11.82 -11.37 -1.19
CA ASP A 88 11.66 -10.77 0.15
C ASP A 88 10.47 -9.79 0.13
N PRO A 89 9.35 -10.08 0.84
CA PRO A 89 8.19 -9.20 0.84
C PRO A 89 8.52 -7.79 1.35
N LYS A 90 9.49 -7.66 2.26
CA LYS A 90 9.87 -6.35 2.84
C LYS A 90 10.63 -5.46 1.86
N ALA A 91 11.19 -6.06 0.81
CA ALA A 91 11.84 -5.33 -0.27
C ALA A 91 10.83 -4.93 -1.37
N MET A 92 9.61 -5.45 -1.33
CA MET A 92 8.56 -5.17 -2.31
C MET A 92 7.61 -4.08 -1.79
N LYS A 93 6.94 -3.40 -2.71
CA LYS A 93 5.91 -2.40 -2.39
C LYS A 93 4.54 -3.06 -2.37
N PHE A 94 3.74 -2.69 -1.39
CA PHE A 94 2.34 -3.04 -1.31
C PHE A 94 1.60 -1.93 -0.57
N GLY A 95 0.78 -1.18 -1.29
CA GLY A 95 -0.02 -0.09 -0.75
C GLY A 95 -1.13 0.34 -1.73
N ALA A 96 -1.59 1.58 -1.60
CA ALA A 96 -2.74 2.07 -2.38
C ALA A 96 -2.55 1.98 -3.90
N GLU A 97 -1.34 2.20 -4.40
CA GLU A 97 -1.03 2.10 -5.83
C GLU A 97 -1.25 0.68 -6.36
N GLU A 98 -0.67 -0.34 -5.70
CA GLU A 98 -0.83 -1.74 -6.12
C GLU A 98 -2.28 -2.22 -5.96
N MET A 99 -2.97 -1.78 -4.89
CA MET A 99 -4.39 -2.09 -4.71
C MET A 99 -5.29 -1.43 -5.77
N CYS A 100 -4.91 -0.24 -6.26
CA CYS A 100 -5.64 0.47 -7.32
C CYS A 100 -5.64 -0.32 -8.63
N GLU A 101 -4.49 -0.88 -9.02
CA GLU A 101 -4.39 -1.68 -10.25
C GLU A 101 -5.37 -2.87 -10.25
N VAL A 102 -5.48 -3.55 -9.11
CA VAL A 102 -6.43 -4.67 -8.94
C VAL A 102 -7.87 -4.19 -9.01
N VAL A 103 -8.21 -3.10 -8.32
CA VAL A 103 -9.57 -2.56 -8.29
C VAL A 103 -10.00 -2.07 -9.68
N ASP A 104 -9.10 -1.38 -10.39
CA ASP A 104 -9.37 -0.89 -11.75
C ASP A 104 -9.61 -2.05 -12.71
N PHE A 105 -8.86 -3.14 -12.59
CA PHE A 105 -9.11 -4.35 -13.35
C PHE A 105 -10.49 -4.94 -13.06
N LEU A 106 -10.88 -5.06 -11.78
CA LEU A 106 -12.20 -5.59 -11.41
C LEU A 106 -13.34 -4.71 -11.94
N LYS A 107 -13.20 -3.39 -11.86
CA LYS A 107 -14.15 -2.43 -12.44
C LYS A 107 -14.22 -2.57 -13.96
N LEU A 108 -13.09 -2.70 -14.63
CA LEU A 108 -13.01 -2.91 -16.08
C LEU A 108 -13.73 -4.20 -16.51
N ARG A 109 -13.67 -5.25 -15.70
CA ARG A 109 -14.38 -6.52 -15.95
C ARG A 109 -15.87 -6.48 -15.61
N GLY A 110 -16.35 -5.42 -14.96
CA GLY A 110 -17.77 -5.16 -14.73
C GLY A 110 -18.23 -5.19 -13.27
N VAL A 111 -17.31 -5.29 -12.30
CA VAL A 111 -17.67 -5.14 -10.88
C VAL A 111 -18.02 -3.68 -10.60
N ASP A 112 -19.20 -3.41 -10.07
CA ASP A 112 -19.63 -2.04 -9.76
C ASP A 112 -18.91 -1.48 -8.51
N GLU A 113 -18.99 -0.16 -8.31
CA GLU A 113 -18.25 0.50 -7.22
C GLU A 113 -18.63 -0.04 -5.83
N LYS A 114 -19.90 -0.40 -5.63
CA LYS A 114 -20.38 -0.98 -4.37
C LYS A 114 -19.94 -2.44 -4.22
N GLY A 115 -19.96 -3.20 -5.31
CA GLY A 115 -19.53 -4.58 -5.39
C GLY A 115 -18.07 -4.75 -5.06
N VAL A 116 -17.19 -3.83 -5.52
CA VAL A 116 -15.76 -3.87 -5.20
C VAL A 116 -15.54 -3.85 -3.70
N GLY A 117 -16.13 -2.89 -2.97
CA GLY A 117 -15.98 -2.80 -1.52
C GLY A 117 -16.46 -4.08 -0.82
N ALA A 118 -17.63 -4.60 -1.21
CA ALA A 118 -18.20 -5.83 -0.67
C ALA A 118 -17.36 -7.09 -0.98
N LEU A 119 -16.74 -7.14 -2.15
CA LEU A 119 -15.85 -8.21 -2.58
C LEU A 119 -14.55 -8.19 -1.77
N VAL A 120 -13.92 -7.02 -1.65
CA VAL A 120 -12.67 -6.80 -0.90
C VAL A 120 -12.84 -7.12 0.58
N ILE A 121 -13.97 -6.76 1.19
CA ILE A 121 -14.29 -7.12 2.58
C ILE A 121 -14.30 -8.65 2.76
N ARG A 122 -14.96 -9.36 1.85
CA ARG A 122 -15.15 -10.82 1.95
C ARG A 122 -13.90 -11.61 1.56
N HIS A 123 -13.12 -11.10 0.62
CA HIS A 123 -11.87 -11.72 0.16
C HIS A 123 -10.73 -10.70 0.01
N PRO A 124 -10.16 -10.20 1.13
CA PRO A 124 -9.14 -9.15 1.08
C PRO A 124 -7.86 -9.52 0.31
N ALA A 125 -7.57 -10.83 0.23
CA ALA A 125 -6.41 -11.34 -0.48
C ALA A 125 -6.43 -11.00 -1.98
N VAL A 126 -7.58 -10.68 -2.57
CA VAL A 126 -7.65 -10.24 -3.97
C VAL A 126 -6.73 -9.06 -4.25
N LEU A 127 -6.63 -8.13 -3.29
CA LEU A 127 -5.85 -6.90 -3.44
C LEU A 127 -4.34 -7.16 -3.59
N SER A 128 -3.85 -8.33 -3.20
CA SER A 128 -2.44 -8.71 -3.33
C SER A 128 -2.13 -9.49 -4.60
N TYR A 129 -3.12 -9.78 -5.44
CA TYR A 129 -2.91 -10.59 -6.64
C TYR A 129 -2.37 -9.76 -7.80
N SER A 130 -1.44 -10.34 -8.55
CA SER A 130 -0.99 -9.74 -9.81
C SER A 130 -2.11 -9.80 -10.85
N VAL A 131 -2.45 -8.65 -11.44
CA VAL A 131 -3.43 -8.60 -12.52
C VAL A 131 -2.98 -9.48 -13.69
N LYS A 132 -1.75 -9.29 -14.16
CA LYS A 132 -1.21 -9.98 -15.35
C LYS A 132 -0.92 -11.45 -15.15
N GLU A 133 -0.43 -11.83 -13.96
CA GLU A 133 0.03 -13.20 -13.73
C GLU A 133 -1.06 -14.10 -13.15
N ARG A 134 -2.10 -13.53 -12.54
CA ARG A 134 -3.11 -14.30 -11.79
C ARG A 134 -4.54 -13.97 -12.20
N LEU A 135 -4.97 -12.71 -12.10
CA LEU A 135 -6.38 -12.36 -12.32
C LEU A 135 -6.78 -12.51 -13.79
N GLU A 136 -6.01 -11.94 -14.71
CA GLU A 136 -6.29 -12.02 -16.14
C GLU A 136 -6.27 -13.47 -16.66
N PRO A 137 -5.26 -14.29 -16.35
CA PRO A 137 -5.27 -15.72 -16.70
C PRO A 137 -6.45 -16.50 -16.10
N LEU A 138 -6.94 -16.11 -14.91
CA LEU A 138 -8.11 -16.74 -14.32
C LEU A 138 -9.38 -16.43 -15.12
N PHE A 139 -9.61 -15.17 -15.49
CA PHE A 139 -10.76 -14.79 -16.31
C PHE A 139 -10.71 -15.48 -17.68
N GLU A 140 -9.56 -15.47 -18.35
CA GLU A 140 -9.37 -16.16 -19.62
C GLU A 140 -9.60 -17.67 -19.50
N TYR A 141 -9.14 -18.29 -18.41
CA TYR A 141 -9.36 -19.71 -18.16
C TYR A 141 -10.84 -20.04 -17.95
N MET A 142 -11.57 -19.23 -17.19
CA MET A 142 -13.00 -19.43 -16.95
C MET A 142 -13.81 -19.31 -18.24
N GLU A 143 -13.47 -18.35 -19.08
CA GLU A 143 -14.09 -18.18 -20.40
C GLU A 143 -13.77 -19.37 -21.31
N ALA A 144 -12.50 -19.74 -21.45
CA ALA A 144 -12.08 -20.80 -22.36
C ALA A 144 -12.53 -22.22 -21.93
N GLN A 145 -12.62 -22.49 -20.62
CA GLN A 145 -12.98 -23.82 -20.12
C GLN A 145 -14.47 -24.01 -19.89
N PHE A 146 -15.16 -22.99 -19.38
CA PHE A 146 -16.54 -23.10 -18.88
C PHE A 146 -17.52 -22.13 -19.57
N ASP A 147 -17.08 -21.47 -20.64
CA ASP A 147 -17.87 -20.47 -21.39
C ASP A 147 -18.41 -19.36 -20.47
N ARG A 148 -17.66 -19.05 -19.40
CA ARG A 148 -17.95 -17.97 -18.46
C ARG A 148 -17.26 -16.70 -18.90
N ASN A 149 -17.96 -15.91 -19.70
CA ASN A 149 -17.49 -14.57 -20.07
C ASN A 149 -17.32 -13.69 -18.81
N ALA A 150 -16.67 -12.53 -18.97
CA ALA A 150 -16.36 -11.64 -17.85
C ALA A 150 -17.57 -11.27 -16.99
N ALA A 151 -18.73 -10.96 -17.60
CA ALA A 151 -19.93 -10.59 -16.87
C ALA A 151 -20.48 -11.75 -16.03
N MET A 152 -20.58 -12.94 -16.61
CA MET A 152 -21.02 -14.14 -15.89
C MET A 152 -20.07 -14.48 -14.73
N PHE A 153 -18.76 -14.39 -14.97
CA PHE A 153 -17.78 -14.69 -13.93
C PHE A 153 -17.79 -13.63 -12.83
N VAL A 154 -18.08 -12.35 -13.15
CA VAL A 154 -18.33 -11.30 -12.15
C VAL A 154 -19.50 -11.68 -11.24
N GLU A 155 -20.63 -12.12 -11.79
CA GLU A 155 -21.76 -12.60 -10.97
C GLU A 155 -21.36 -13.77 -10.06
N ASP A 156 -20.54 -14.70 -10.57
CA ASP A 156 -20.04 -15.85 -9.82
C ASP A 156 -19.14 -15.41 -8.64
N ILE A 157 -18.18 -14.49 -8.85
CA ILE A 157 -17.29 -14.00 -7.78
C ILE A 157 -18.00 -13.08 -6.79
N GLU A 158 -19.05 -12.37 -7.21
CA GLU A 158 -19.89 -11.58 -6.29
C GLU A 158 -20.69 -12.48 -5.35
N ARG A 159 -21.16 -13.63 -5.82
CA ARG A 159 -21.77 -14.64 -4.96
C ARG A 159 -20.72 -15.36 -4.12
N ARG A 160 -19.57 -15.65 -4.71
CA ARG A 160 -18.51 -16.47 -4.12
C ARG A 160 -17.10 -15.89 -4.34
N PRO A 161 -16.67 -14.94 -3.49
CA PRO A 161 -15.39 -14.25 -3.65
C PRO A 161 -14.16 -15.18 -3.57
N SER A 162 -14.28 -16.34 -2.94
CA SER A 162 -13.22 -17.35 -2.83
C SER A 162 -12.76 -17.90 -4.19
N LEU A 163 -13.58 -17.81 -5.23
CA LEU A 163 -13.21 -18.19 -6.60
C LEU A 163 -12.00 -17.41 -7.12
N LEU A 164 -11.81 -16.16 -6.66
CA LEU A 164 -10.62 -15.36 -7.02
C LEU A 164 -9.33 -15.93 -6.42
N GLY A 165 -9.43 -16.79 -5.39
CA GLY A 165 -8.31 -17.52 -4.84
C GLY A 165 -7.79 -18.64 -5.75
N LEU A 166 -8.54 -19.01 -6.79
CA LEU A 166 -8.08 -19.94 -7.82
C LEU A 166 -6.93 -19.32 -8.62
N ASP A 167 -6.03 -20.17 -9.07
CA ASP A 167 -4.90 -19.78 -9.90
C ASP A 167 -4.81 -20.71 -11.11
N ALA A 168 -5.04 -20.12 -12.29
CA ALA A 168 -4.99 -20.79 -13.59
C ALA A 168 -3.64 -21.46 -13.86
N ASN A 169 -2.55 -20.93 -13.31
CA ASN A 169 -1.19 -21.39 -13.56
C ASN A 169 -0.69 -22.35 -12.47
N GLU A 170 -1.34 -22.41 -11.31
CA GLU A 170 -0.93 -23.31 -10.22
C GLU A 170 -1.89 -24.47 -9.97
N ASN A 171 -3.13 -24.18 -9.53
CA ASN A 171 -3.97 -25.16 -8.84
C ASN A 171 -5.23 -25.58 -9.62
N VAL A 172 -5.88 -24.66 -10.33
CA VAL A 172 -7.22 -24.92 -10.88
C VAL A 172 -7.15 -25.85 -12.08
N ARG A 173 -6.17 -25.68 -12.99
CA ARG A 173 -6.00 -26.55 -14.17
C ARG A 173 -5.84 -28.01 -13.76
N LYS A 174 -4.91 -28.29 -12.84
CA LYS A 174 -4.65 -29.65 -12.37
C LYS A 174 -5.89 -30.29 -11.73
N MET A 175 -6.63 -29.52 -10.95
CA MET A 175 -7.87 -29.99 -10.32
C MET A 175 -8.96 -30.28 -11.37
N VAL A 176 -9.18 -29.37 -12.31
CA VAL A 176 -10.17 -29.52 -13.38
C VAL A 176 -9.81 -30.71 -14.27
N ASP A 177 -8.55 -30.82 -14.70
CA ASP A 177 -8.07 -31.93 -15.52
C ASP A 177 -8.30 -33.28 -14.82
N TYR A 178 -8.01 -33.36 -13.53
CA TYR A 178 -8.27 -34.56 -12.73
C TYR A 178 -9.77 -34.91 -12.69
N LEU A 179 -10.63 -33.93 -12.46
CA LEU A 179 -12.08 -34.16 -12.39
C LEU A 179 -12.65 -34.60 -13.75
N LEU A 180 -12.22 -33.98 -14.84
CA LEU A 180 -12.60 -34.37 -16.20
C LEU A 180 -12.11 -35.79 -16.52
N ALA A 181 -10.86 -36.12 -16.18
CA ALA A 181 -10.31 -37.46 -16.35
C ALA A 181 -11.03 -38.53 -15.51
N SER A 182 -11.64 -38.14 -14.38
CA SER A 182 -12.48 -39.03 -13.57
C SER A 182 -13.87 -39.29 -14.16
N GLY A 183 -14.19 -38.73 -15.33
CA GLY A 183 -15.46 -38.90 -16.04
C GLY A 183 -16.51 -37.82 -15.74
N LYS A 184 -16.15 -36.76 -15.01
CA LYS A 184 -17.06 -35.62 -14.79
C LYS A 184 -17.17 -34.78 -16.05
N THR A 185 -18.36 -34.25 -16.26
CA THR A 185 -18.65 -33.25 -17.29
C THR A 185 -18.15 -31.87 -16.88
N LYS A 186 -17.99 -30.95 -17.85
CA LYS A 186 -17.59 -29.57 -17.57
C LYS A 186 -18.60 -28.87 -16.67
N GLU A 187 -19.87 -29.18 -16.85
CA GLU A 187 -20.99 -28.65 -16.09
C GLU A 187 -20.92 -29.08 -14.62
N GLU A 188 -20.66 -30.36 -14.34
CA GLU A 188 -20.48 -30.87 -12.98
C GLU A 188 -19.24 -30.28 -12.29
N VAL A 189 -18.15 -30.07 -13.04
CA VAL A 189 -16.96 -29.41 -12.52
C VAL A 189 -17.25 -27.96 -12.18
N MET A 190 -17.93 -27.23 -13.07
CA MET A 190 -18.31 -25.85 -12.81
C MET A 190 -19.24 -25.74 -11.59
N GLU A 191 -20.25 -26.61 -11.48
CA GLU A 191 -21.12 -26.67 -10.31
C GLU A 191 -20.30 -26.92 -9.04
N TYR A 192 -19.32 -27.82 -9.09
CA TYR A 192 -18.44 -28.10 -7.97
C TYR A 192 -17.63 -26.85 -7.57
N LEU A 193 -17.07 -26.09 -8.52
CA LEU A 193 -16.35 -24.86 -8.21
C LEU A 193 -17.27 -23.84 -7.50
N LEU A 194 -18.49 -23.64 -8.02
CA LEU A 194 -19.45 -22.67 -7.47
C LEU A 194 -20.00 -23.08 -6.09
N ARG A 195 -20.09 -24.38 -5.79
CA ARG A 195 -20.68 -24.89 -4.53
C ARG A 195 -19.65 -25.24 -3.45
N SER A 196 -18.44 -25.65 -3.82
CA SER A 196 -17.51 -26.28 -2.87
C SER A 196 -16.31 -25.41 -2.48
N LEU A 197 -15.91 -24.41 -3.30
CA LEU A 197 -14.69 -23.61 -3.08
C LEU A 197 -14.93 -22.20 -2.57
#